data_AF-A0A8S2ZXP7-F1
#
_entry.id   AF-A0A8S2ZXP7-F1
#
_cell.length_a   1.000
_cell.length_b   1.000
_cell.length_c   1.000
_cell.angle_alpha   90.00
_cell.angle_beta   90.00
_cell.angle_gamma   90.00
#
_symmetry.space_group_name_H-M   'P 1'
#
loop_
_entity.id
_entity.type
_entity.pdbx_description
1 polymer ?
#
loop_
_entity_poly.entity_id
_entity_poly.type
_entity_poly.pdbx_seq_one_letter_code
_entity_poly.pdbx_strand_id
1 'polypeptide(L)'
;MSVPFQCLLLLSFLTVYLLVANARSIPEPFNNVDQNIFITLANYRHRFERSMNIKKLRWAFNSLNSTALCEACDLLVPEMRVLIMINRTDLIDDVAIRFCKYYKLLDENVCLGAVNEYKNIVIEVLAISPLSNKELCSLAFECQAPPYFPVVGWNVTFPDKPKPTPRPPQPPTAGAPKLNILHLSDVHIDFSYKPGSQADCSQPLCCRGGQPAPGHTGAGFWGDYRNCDIPYWTAEAILKYAAELEKVDFIYYTGDLPAHNVWNQSRADQLYSINTINSMLATVFPNKTFYSAVGNHEAAPCNLYPTPNIRTDNISWL
;
A
#
# COMPACT_ATOMS: atom_id res chain seq x y z
N MET A 1 4.57 0.09 3.75
CA MET A 1 4.12 0.28 2.36
C MET A 1 3.30 -0.94 1.96
N SER A 2 2.16 -0.77 1.30
CA SER A 2 1.36 -1.90 0.82
C SER A 2 2.10 -2.64 -0.32
N VAL A 3 2.02 -3.97 -0.32
CA VAL A 3 2.50 -4.86 -1.40
C VAL A 3 2.15 -4.36 -2.82
N PRO A 4 0.94 -3.81 -3.09
CA PRO A 4 0.62 -3.24 -4.39
C PRO A 4 1.46 -2.01 -4.77
N PHE A 5 1.78 -1.10 -3.85
CA PHE A 5 2.64 0.06 -4.14
C PHE A 5 4.06 -0.35 -4.53
N GLN A 6 4.61 -1.32 -3.81
CA GLN A 6 5.90 -1.95 -4.11
C GLN A 6 5.87 -2.65 -5.49
N CYS A 7 4.78 -3.35 -5.80
CA CYS A 7 4.58 -3.94 -7.13
C CYS A 7 4.56 -2.87 -8.23
N LEU A 8 3.77 -1.79 -8.12
CA LEU A 8 3.75 -0.74 -9.15
C LEU A 8 5.10 -0.11 -9.41
N LEU A 9 5.84 0.21 -8.35
CA LEU A 9 7.18 0.74 -8.47
C LEU A 9 8.01 -0.23 -9.30
N LEU A 10 8.07 -1.51 -8.98
CA LEU A 10 8.74 -2.57 -9.76
C LEU A 10 8.24 -2.76 -11.20
N LEU A 11 6.95 -2.59 -11.45
CA LEU A 11 6.33 -2.73 -12.77
C LEU A 11 6.67 -1.55 -13.69
N SER A 12 6.53 -0.33 -13.17
CA SER A 12 6.91 0.93 -13.83
C SER A 12 8.43 1.02 -14.03
N PHE A 13 9.17 0.38 -13.13
CA PHE A 13 10.58 0.15 -13.23
C PHE A 13 10.96 -0.75 -14.43
N LEU A 14 10.49 -2.01 -14.52
CA LEU A 14 10.98 -2.99 -15.53
C LEU A 14 10.60 -2.65 -16.98
N THR A 15 9.68 -1.71 -17.09
CA THR A 15 9.23 -1.07 -18.31
C THR A 15 10.36 -0.44 -19.10
N VAL A 16 11.21 0.33 -18.42
CA VAL A 16 12.25 1.06 -19.13
C VAL A 16 13.38 0.13 -19.55
N TYR A 17 13.66 -0.90 -18.75
CA TYR A 17 14.58 -1.97 -19.14
C TYR A 17 14.14 -2.69 -20.42
N LEU A 18 12.85 -2.97 -20.61
CA LEU A 18 12.35 -3.61 -21.83
C LEU A 18 12.35 -2.66 -23.04
N LEU A 19 12.08 -1.37 -22.86
CA LEU A 19 12.23 -0.36 -23.91
C LEU A 19 13.69 -0.23 -24.36
N VAL A 20 14.65 -0.31 -23.43
CA VAL A 20 16.09 -0.28 -23.71
C VAL A 20 16.60 -1.61 -24.28
N ALA A 21 16.06 -2.75 -23.82
CA ALA A 21 16.49 -4.09 -24.25
C ALA A 21 15.94 -4.50 -25.63
N ASN A 22 14.76 -4.01 -26.04
CA ASN A 22 14.17 -4.27 -27.36
C ASN A 22 14.55 -3.23 -28.42
N ALA A 23 15.41 -2.27 -28.11
CA ALA A 23 15.95 -1.32 -29.09
C ALA A 23 16.89 -1.95 -30.16
N ARG A 24 16.93 -3.29 -30.27
CA ARG A 24 17.66 -4.01 -31.34
C ARG A 24 16.87 -4.15 -32.65
N SER A 25 15.63 -3.67 -32.71
CA SER A 25 14.79 -3.78 -33.91
C SER A 25 13.95 -2.54 -34.20
N ILE A 26 14.43 -1.35 -33.78
CA ILE A 26 13.81 -0.08 -34.22
C ILE A 26 14.45 0.29 -35.57
N PRO A 27 13.67 0.39 -36.65
CA PRO A 27 14.15 0.95 -37.91
C PRO A 27 14.53 2.42 -37.68
N GLU A 28 15.78 2.76 -37.99
CA GLU A 28 16.29 4.13 -38.03
C GLU A 28 15.44 5.06 -38.92
N PRO A 29 15.36 6.38 -38.62
CA PRO A 29 16.54 7.22 -38.41
C PRO A 29 16.47 8.10 -37.15
N PHE A 30 17.41 7.92 -36.22
CA PHE A 30 17.65 8.87 -35.13
C PHE A 30 19.15 9.19 -35.01
N ASN A 31 19.43 10.47 -34.76
CA ASN A 31 20.70 11.15 -35.05
C ASN A 31 21.79 10.92 -33.97
N ASN A 32 23.05 11.18 -34.33
CA ASN A 32 24.31 10.81 -33.63
C ASN A 32 24.52 11.21 -32.14
N VAL A 33 23.55 11.83 -31.46
CA VAL A 33 23.65 12.16 -30.03
C VAL A 33 23.27 10.95 -29.14
N ASP A 34 22.41 10.05 -29.64
CA ASP A 34 21.85 8.94 -28.84
C ASP A 34 22.78 7.70 -28.76
N GLN A 35 23.73 7.52 -29.69
CA GLN A 35 24.62 6.35 -29.69
C GLN A 35 25.62 6.35 -28.51
N ASN A 36 26.04 7.50 -28.01
CA ASN A 36 26.99 7.59 -26.90
C ASN A 36 26.38 7.20 -25.54
N ILE A 37 25.06 7.37 -25.38
CA ILE A 37 24.33 6.94 -24.19
C ILE A 37 24.19 5.39 -24.19
N PHE A 38 23.89 4.81 -25.36
CA PHE A 38 23.78 3.35 -25.54
C PHE A 38 25.10 2.58 -25.30
N ILE A 39 26.25 3.15 -25.70
CA ILE A 39 27.57 2.52 -25.47
C ILE A 39 27.92 2.49 -23.98
N THR A 40 27.47 3.49 -23.21
CA THR A 40 27.67 3.54 -21.76
C THR A 40 26.84 2.48 -21.03
N LEU A 41 25.61 2.21 -21.50
CA LEU A 41 24.70 1.20 -20.96
C LEU A 41 25.14 -0.24 -21.28
N ALA A 42 25.76 -0.47 -22.44
CA ALA A 42 26.24 -1.80 -22.85
C ALA A 42 27.35 -2.36 -21.94
N ASN A 43 28.15 -1.50 -21.30
CA ASN A 43 29.26 -1.90 -20.44
C ASN A 43 28.83 -2.46 -19.06
N TYR A 44 27.56 -2.30 -18.66
CA TYR A 44 27.03 -2.84 -17.41
C TYR A 44 26.39 -4.23 -17.53
N ARG A 45 26.13 -4.68 -18.77
CA ARG A 45 25.46 -5.95 -19.10
C ARG A 45 26.17 -7.20 -18.54
N HIS A 46 27.49 -7.15 -18.42
CA HIS A 46 28.29 -8.34 -18.09
C HIS A 46 28.13 -8.84 -16.64
N ARG A 47 27.48 -8.06 -15.76
CA ARG A 47 27.21 -8.44 -14.36
C ARG A 47 25.88 -9.18 -14.15
N PHE A 48 24.96 -9.15 -15.09
CA PHE A 48 23.59 -9.67 -14.91
C PHE A 48 23.40 -11.13 -15.38
N GLU A 49 24.32 -11.67 -16.20
CA GLU A 49 24.16 -12.99 -16.84
C GLU A 49 24.56 -14.20 -15.96
N ARG A 50 24.77 -14.05 -14.64
CA ARG A 50 25.25 -15.13 -13.75
C ARG A 50 24.28 -15.66 -12.69
N SER A 51 23.01 -15.27 -12.68
CA SER A 51 22.05 -15.75 -11.68
C SER A 51 21.09 -16.82 -12.24
N MET A 52 21.34 -18.09 -11.90
CA MET A 52 20.50 -19.23 -12.25
C MET A 52 19.45 -19.54 -11.17
N ASN A 53 18.15 -19.47 -11.53
CA ASN A 53 17.11 -20.51 -11.34
C ASN A 53 15.69 -19.94 -11.14
N ILE A 54 14.98 -19.81 -12.26
CA ILE A 54 13.61 -19.27 -12.41
C ILE A 54 12.48 -20.27 -12.03
N LYS A 55 12.79 -21.46 -11.51
CA LYS A 55 11.75 -22.50 -11.25
C LYS A 55 11.22 -22.58 -9.80
N LYS A 56 11.59 -21.66 -8.92
CA LYS A 56 11.08 -21.55 -7.53
C LYS A 56 10.33 -20.23 -7.23
N LEU A 57 9.76 -19.58 -8.25
CA LEU A 57 9.05 -18.29 -8.11
C LEU A 57 7.57 -18.41 -7.71
N ARG A 58 7.08 -19.60 -7.33
CA ARG A 58 5.64 -19.87 -7.17
C ARG A 58 5.14 -19.93 -5.71
N TRP A 59 6.04 -19.74 -4.74
CA TRP A 59 5.72 -19.75 -3.30
C TRP A 59 6.33 -18.52 -2.57
N ALA A 60 6.90 -17.57 -3.31
CA ALA A 60 7.89 -16.62 -2.81
C ALA A 60 7.44 -15.15 -2.76
N PHE A 61 6.14 -14.82 -2.74
CA PHE A 61 5.72 -13.42 -2.50
C PHE A 61 5.58 -13.06 -1.01
N ASN A 62 5.74 -14.05 -0.11
CA ASN A 62 6.18 -13.84 1.28
C ASN A 62 7.72 -13.87 1.43
N SER A 63 8.47 -14.05 0.33
CA SER A 63 9.92 -14.24 0.38
C SER A 63 10.63 -13.81 -0.91
N LEU A 64 10.30 -12.66 -1.47
CA LEU A 64 11.23 -12.01 -2.38
C LEU A 64 12.40 -11.58 -1.51
N ASN A 65 13.58 -12.17 -1.72
CA ASN A 65 14.81 -11.65 -1.13
C ASN A 65 14.82 -10.16 -1.46
N SER A 66 14.89 -9.32 -0.42
CA SER A 66 14.98 -7.86 -0.56
C SER A 66 15.95 -7.48 -1.67
N THR A 67 17.06 -8.22 -1.79
CA THR A 67 18.06 -8.14 -2.86
C THR A 67 17.49 -8.05 -4.29
N ALA A 68 16.56 -8.91 -4.72
CA ALA A 68 16.07 -8.90 -6.10
C ALA A 68 15.17 -7.69 -6.40
N LEU A 69 14.37 -7.26 -5.41
CA LEU A 69 13.56 -6.05 -5.52
C LEU A 69 14.43 -4.79 -5.52
N CYS A 70 15.51 -4.83 -4.74
CA CYS A 70 16.50 -3.76 -4.68
C CYS A 70 17.29 -3.64 -5.98
N GLU A 71 17.77 -4.74 -6.55
CA GLU A 71 18.46 -4.74 -7.84
C GLU A 71 17.56 -4.21 -8.96
N ALA A 72 16.29 -4.62 -8.98
CA ALA A 72 15.32 -4.09 -9.91
C ALA A 72 15.09 -2.59 -9.66
N CYS A 73 14.85 -2.16 -8.42
CA CYS A 73 14.66 -0.73 -8.14
C CYS A 73 15.88 0.12 -8.54
N ASP A 74 17.10 -0.29 -8.17
CA ASP A 74 18.34 0.42 -8.49
C ASP A 74 18.56 0.57 -10.00
N LEU A 75 18.18 -0.46 -10.77
CA LEU A 75 18.28 -0.44 -12.23
C LEU A 75 17.26 0.52 -12.87
N LEU A 76 16.08 0.67 -12.25
CA LEU A 76 14.91 1.12 -12.99
C LEU A 76 14.37 2.49 -12.54
N VAL A 77 14.64 2.92 -11.29
CA VAL A 77 14.42 4.32 -10.87
C VAL A 77 15.12 5.33 -11.76
N PRO A 78 16.42 5.16 -12.10
CA PRO A 78 17.11 6.13 -12.95
C PRO A 78 16.38 6.34 -14.28
N GLU A 79 15.95 5.24 -14.87
CA GLU A 79 15.29 5.20 -16.15
C GLU A 79 13.90 5.87 -16.12
N MET A 80 13.11 5.62 -15.08
CA MET A 80 11.83 6.33 -14.89
C MET A 80 12.02 7.83 -14.72
N ARG A 81 13.05 8.27 -14.00
CA ARG A 81 13.36 9.70 -13.87
C ARG A 81 13.70 10.32 -15.22
N VAL A 82 14.39 9.60 -16.10
CA VAL A 82 14.63 10.05 -17.48
C VAL A 82 13.31 10.21 -18.25
N LEU A 83 12.43 9.20 -18.21
CA LEU A 83 11.11 9.27 -18.86
C LEU A 83 10.27 10.44 -18.37
N ILE A 84 10.30 10.72 -17.06
CA ILE A 84 9.61 11.87 -16.46
C ILE A 84 10.23 13.18 -16.96
N MET A 85 11.56 13.30 -17.00
CA MET A 85 12.24 14.50 -17.49
C MET A 85 11.94 14.82 -18.97
N ILE A 86 11.74 13.80 -19.81
CA ILE A 86 11.40 13.99 -21.23
C ILE A 86 9.88 13.96 -21.50
N ASN A 87 9.05 13.98 -20.45
CA ASN A 87 7.59 13.94 -20.53
C ASN A 87 7.01 12.76 -21.34
N ARG A 88 7.62 11.57 -21.20
CA ARG A 88 7.19 10.30 -21.82
C ARG A 88 6.61 9.32 -20.81
N THR A 89 5.75 9.83 -19.92
CA THR A 89 5.07 9.03 -18.89
C THR A 89 3.98 8.13 -19.47
N ASP A 90 3.53 8.39 -20.71
CA ASP A 90 2.62 7.54 -21.50
C ASP A 90 3.13 6.10 -21.66
N LEU A 91 4.45 5.91 -21.71
CA LEU A 91 5.08 4.61 -21.86
C LEU A 91 5.12 3.79 -20.56
N ILE A 92 4.86 4.42 -19.41
CA ILE A 92 4.97 3.78 -18.09
C ILE A 92 3.78 2.84 -17.85
N ASP A 93 2.58 3.24 -18.26
CA ASP A 93 1.33 2.53 -17.97
C ASP A 93 1.22 1.18 -18.69
N ASP A 94 1.35 1.22 -20.02
CA ASP A 94 1.14 0.07 -20.89
C ASP A 94 2.14 -1.05 -20.58
N VAL A 95 3.36 -0.66 -20.26
CA VAL A 95 4.41 -1.62 -19.99
C VAL A 95 4.37 -2.13 -18.55
N ALA A 96 4.01 -1.30 -17.56
CA ALA A 96 3.77 -1.77 -16.20
C ALA A 96 2.66 -2.83 -16.17
N ILE A 97 1.57 -2.61 -16.92
CA ILE A 97 0.47 -3.57 -17.04
C ILE A 97 0.92 -4.83 -17.78
N ARG A 98 1.54 -4.70 -18.97
CA ARG A 98 2.01 -5.86 -19.76
C ARG A 98 2.99 -6.71 -18.99
N PHE A 99 3.90 -6.10 -18.25
CA PHE A 99 4.89 -6.80 -17.46
C PHE A 99 4.24 -7.55 -16.29
N CYS A 100 3.34 -6.90 -15.55
CA CYS A 100 2.60 -7.55 -14.46
C CYS A 100 1.88 -8.81 -14.93
N LYS A 101 1.22 -8.71 -16.09
CA LYS A 101 0.51 -9.82 -16.74
C LYS A 101 1.45 -10.89 -17.28
N TYR A 102 2.51 -10.52 -17.99
CA TYR A 102 3.44 -11.45 -18.63
C TYR A 102 4.16 -12.33 -17.60
N TYR A 103 4.61 -11.73 -16.50
CA TYR A 103 5.29 -12.45 -15.41
C TYR A 103 4.31 -13.03 -14.37
N LYS A 104 2.99 -12.81 -14.55
CA LYS A 104 1.94 -13.29 -13.65
C LYS A 104 2.22 -12.96 -12.19
N LEU A 105 2.65 -11.72 -11.94
CA LEU A 105 3.02 -11.27 -10.60
C LEU A 105 1.79 -11.14 -9.70
N LEU A 106 0.69 -10.66 -10.27
CA LEU A 106 -0.61 -10.53 -9.63
C LEU A 106 -1.70 -11.00 -10.60
N ASP A 107 -2.90 -11.18 -10.08
CA ASP A 107 -4.11 -11.32 -10.90
C ASP A 107 -4.24 -10.14 -11.90
N GLU A 108 -4.74 -10.40 -13.11
CA GLU A 108 -4.74 -9.38 -14.17
C GLU A 108 -5.52 -8.11 -13.82
N ASN A 109 -6.64 -8.27 -13.09
CA ASN A 109 -7.45 -7.13 -12.68
C ASN A 109 -6.76 -6.35 -11.56
N VAL A 110 -6.05 -7.05 -10.67
CA VAL A 110 -5.24 -6.44 -9.62
C VAL A 110 -4.07 -5.67 -10.24
N CYS A 111 -3.38 -6.24 -11.23
CA CYS A 111 -2.34 -5.54 -12.00
C CYS A 111 -2.86 -4.22 -12.59
N LEU A 112 -3.98 -4.29 -13.32
CA LEU A 112 -4.56 -3.12 -13.98
C LEU A 112 -5.00 -2.07 -12.98
N GLY A 113 -5.77 -2.48 -11.96
CA GLY A 113 -6.31 -1.60 -10.94
C GLY A 113 -5.21 -0.92 -10.14
N ALA A 114 -4.20 -1.68 -9.71
CA ALA A 114 -3.07 -1.14 -8.98
C ALA A 114 -2.35 -0.09 -9.84
N VAL A 115 -1.98 -0.41 -11.10
CA VAL A 115 -1.31 0.53 -12.01
C VAL A 115 -2.10 1.83 -12.13
N ASN A 116 -3.40 1.75 -12.35
CA ASN A 116 -4.26 2.92 -12.47
C ASN A 116 -4.33 3.76 -11.19
N GLU A 117 -4.36 3.12 -10.03
CA GLU A 117 -4.48 3.77 -8.73
C GLU A 117 -3.20 4.56 -8.37
N TYR A 118 -2.03 3.94 -8.52
CA TYR A 118 -0.79 4.47 -7.95
C TYR A 118 0.14 5.17 -8.95
N LYS A 119 -0.05 5.03 -10.28
CA LYS A 119 0.89 5.55 -11.29
C LYS A 119 1.21 7.04 -11.14
N ASN A 120 0.17 7.87 -10.98
CA ASN A 120 0.31 9.33 -11.00
C ASN A 120 1.10 9.78 -9.78
N ILE A 121 0.86 9.12 -8.65
CA ILE A 121 1.52 9.37 -7.37
C ILE A 121 2.99 8.93 -7.44
N VAL A 122 3.28 7.76 -8.02
CA VAL A 122 4.66 7.31 -8.22
C VAL A 122 5.42 8.30 -9.10
N ILE A 123 4.81 8.76 -10.20
CA ILE A 123 5.40 9.76 -11.10
C ILE A 123 5.68 11.08 -10.35
N GLU A 124 4.69 11.60 -9.61
CA GLU A 124 4.84 12.84 -8.85
C GLU A 124 5.94 12.72 -7.78
N VAL A 125 5.95 11.63 -6.99
CA VAL A 125 6.99 11.36 -5.99
C VAL A 125 8.37 11.31 -6.64
N LEU A 126 8.54 10.62 -7.77
CA LEU A 126 9.83 10.54 -8.45
C LEU A 126 10.29 11.88 -9.03
N ALA A 127 9.34 12.72 -9.46
CA ALA A 127 9.60 14.04 -10.02
C ALA A 127 10.05 15.05 -8.96
N ILE A 128 9.42 15.04 -7.77
CA ILE A 128 9.65 16.05 -6.73
C ILE A 128 10.61 15.59 -5.62
N SER A 129 10.85 14.28 -5.50
CA SER A 129 11.64 13.73 -4.39
C SER A 129 13.10 14.17 -4.50
N PRO A 130 13.66 14.77 -3.43
CA PRO A 130 15.08 15.15 -3.39
C PRO A 130 16.01 13.94 -3.16
N LEU A 131 15.45 12.76 -2.96
CA LEU A 131 16.20 11.54 -2.69
C LEU A 131 16.97 11.05 -3.92
N SER A 132 18.16 10.49 -3.71
CA SER A 132 18.84 9.69 -4.72
C SER A 132 18.08 8.41 -5.04
N ASN A 133 18.39 7.78 -6.17
CA ASN A 133 17.74 6.53 -6.58
C ASN A 133 17.91 5.43 -5.53
N LYS A 134 19.11 5.31 -4.97
CA LYS A 134 19.43 4.32 -3.93
C LYS A 134 18.66 4.59 -2.65
N GLU A 135 18.52 5.85 -2.25
CA GLU A 135 17.72 6.24 -1.08
C GLU A 135 16.22 5.93 -1.28
N LEU A 136 15.68 6.21 -2.46
CA LEU A 136 14.30 5.85 -2.83
C LEU A 136 14.10 4.33 -2.76
N CYS A 137 15.02 3.55 -3.32
CA CYS A 137 14.95 2.10 -3.29
C CYS A 137 15.05 1.53 -1.88
N SER A 138 15.98 2.04 -1.08
CA SER A 138 16.09 1.70 0.34
C SER A 138 14.82 2.02 1.13
N LEU A 139 14.19 3.17 0.87
CA LEU A 139 12.94 3.54 1.54
C LEU A 139 11.77 2.68 1.09
N ALA A 140 11.70 2.34 -0.21
CA ALA A 140 10.56 1.64 -0.79
C ALA A 140 10.55 0.12 -0.52
N PHE A 141 11.73 -0.50 -0.51
CA PHE A 141 11.89 -1.96 -0.48
C PHE A 141 12.82 -2.47 0.62
N GLU A 142 13.17 -1.61 1.58
CA GLU A 142 14.08 -1.95 2.68
C GLU A 142 15.44 -2.47 2.17
N CYS A 143 15.92 -1.91 1.05
CA CYS A 143 17.24 -2.18 0.53
C CYS A 143 18.32 -1.71 1.49
N GLN A 144 19.53 -2.27 1.37
CA GLN A 144 20.67 -1.87 2.19
C GLN A 144 20.84 -0.35 2.16
N ALA A 145 20.46 0.30 3.26
CA ALA A 145 20.41 1.74 3.36
C ALA A 145 21.82 2.33 3.17
N PRO A 146 21.94 3.48 2.49
CA PRO A 146 23.22 4.18 2.47
C PRO A 146 23.65 4.50 3.91
N PRO A 147 24.96 4.46 4.22
CA PRO A 147 25.48 4.68 5.57
C PRO A 147 25.17 6.08 6.13
N TYR A 148 24.82 7.03 5.25
CA TYR A 148 24.30 8.35 5.60
C TYR A 148 22.99 8.55 4.85
N PHE A 149 21.89 8.71 5.60
CA PHE A 149 20.55 8.92 5.04
C PHE A 149 19.89 10.15 5.70
N PRO A 150 20.26 11.37 5.27
CA PRO A 150 19.99 12.60 6.04
C PRO A 150 18.51 12.94 6.11
N VAL A 151 17.76 12.55 5.08
CA VAL A 151 16.33 12.83 4.97
C VAL A 151 15.52 12.07 6.03
N VAL A 152 16.02 10.94 6.55
CA VAL A 152 15.38 10.22 7.67
C VAL A 152 16.02 10.52 9.03
N GLY A 153 17.21 11.13 9.06
CA GLY A 153 17.94 11.48 10.28
C GLY A 153 17.60 12.87 10.77
N TRP A 154 16.50 13.02 11.50
CA TRP A 154 16.06 14.30 12.08
C TRP A 154 15.93 14.22 13.60
N ASN A 155 16.09 15.37 14.27
CA ASN A 155 15.98 15.49 15.73
C ASN A 155 14.79 16.36 16.11
N VAL A 156 14.16 16.03 17.24
CA VAL A 156 13.20 16.91 17.91
C VAL A 156 13.90 17.60 19.06
N THR A 157 13.92 18.93 19.04
CA THR A 157 14.40 19.71 20.17
C THR A 157 13.35 19.71 21.27
N PHE A 158 13.67 19.12 22.42
CA PHE A 158 12.83 19.20 23.61
C PHE A 158 12.93 20.57 24.27
N PRO A 159 11.88 21.03 24.99
CA PRO A 159 11.96 22.24 25.80
C PRO A 159 13.07 22.14 26.86
N ASP A 160 13.72 23.26 27.19
CA ASP A 160 14.80 23.33 28.20
C ASP A 160 14.38 23.01 29.64
N LYS A 161 13.09 22.69 29.85
CA LYS A 161 12.57 22.34 31.17
C LYS A 161 13.17 21.01 31.63
N PRO A 162 13.80 20.95 32.82
CA PRO A 162 14.36 19.70 33.33
C PRO A 162 13.29 18.61 33.42
N LYS A 163 13.63 17.40 32.98
CA LYS A 163 12.76 16.23 33.13
C LYS A 163 12.48 15.99 34.63
N PRO A 164 11.21 15.94 35.05
CA PRO A 164 10.88 15.64 36.45
C PRO A 164 11.41 14.27 36.86
N THR A 165 11.74 14.09 38.15
CA THR A 165 12.10 12.79 38.70
C THR A 165 10.97 11.78 38.42
N PRO A 166 11.25 10.64 37.76
CA PRO A 166 10.22 9.65 37.45
C PRO A 166 9.52 9.16 38.71
N ARG A 167 8.18 9.17 38.70
CA ARG A 167 7.34 8.61 39.77
C ARG A 167 6.48 7.49 39.18
N PRO A 168 6.70 6.23 39.57
CA PRO A 168 5.86 5.13 39.09
C PRO A 168 4.40 5.34 39.48
N PRO A 169 3.43 4.96 38.61
CA PRO A 169 2.02 4.95 38.96
C PRO A 169 1.80 4.12 40.23
N GLN A 170 1.05 4.68 41.18
CA GLN A 170 0.66 3.96 42.40
C GLN A 170 -0.62 3.16 42.14
N PRO A 171 -0.79 1.98 42.76
CA PRO A 171 -2.04 1.24 42.67
C PRO A 171 -3.23 2.09 43.12
N PRO A 172 -4.40 1.97 42.47
CA PRO A 172 -5.59 2.67 42.90
C PRO A 172 -6.01 2.21 44.30
N THR A 173 -6.56 3.13 45.10
CA THR A 173 -7.14 2.81 46.39
C THR A 173 -8.37 1.89 46.24
N ALA A 174 -8.69 1.13 47.29
CA ALA A 174 -9.90 0.31 47.29
C ALA A 174 -11.15 1.19 47.06
N GLY A 175 -11.97 0.82 46.08
CA GLY A 175 -13.18 1.57 45.70
C GLY A 175 -12.95 2.78 44.78
N ALA A 176 -11.72 2.99 44.27
CA ALA A 176 -11.48 4.04 43.28
C ALA A 176 -12.39 3.88 42.04
N PRO A 177 -12.87 4.99 41.45
CA PRO A 177 -13.70 4.93 40.25
C PRO A 177 -12.91 4.31 39.09
N LYS A 178 -13.63 3.57 38.24
CA LYS A 178 -13.08 2.92 37.04
C LYS A 178 -13.70 3.56 35.80
N LEU A 179 -12.89 3.63 34.74
CA LEU A 179 -13.35 3.97 33.41
C LEU A 179 -13.36 2.72 32.56
N ASN A 180 -14.44 2.51 31.83
CA ASN A 180 -14.55 1.44 30.83
C ASN A 180 -14.43 2.05 29.45
N ILE A 181 -13.35 1.70 28.75
CA ILE A 181 -13.00 2.26 27.44
C ILE A 181 -13.12 1.16 26.41
N LEU A 182 -13.99 1.35 25.42
CA LEU A 182 -14.03 0.48 24.25
C LEU A 182 -12.95 0.92 23.26
N HIS A 183 -12.09 0.00 22.82
CA HIS A 183 -11.09 0.25 21.79
C HIS A 183 -11.44 -0.53 20.53
N LEU A 184 -11.76 0.21 19.47
CA LEU A 184 -12.03 -0.30 18.13
C LEU A 184 -10.88 0.05 17.19
N SER A 185 -10.44 -0.91 16.40
CA SER A 185 -9.37 -0.75 15.39
C SER A 185 -9.58 -1.78 14.27
N ASP A 186 -9.12 -1.45 13.07
CA ASP A 186 -8.97 -2.41 11.95
C ASP A 186 -10.29 -3.13 11.61
N VAL A 187 -11.39 -2.37 11.53
CA VAL A 187 -12.72 -2.96 11.29
C VAL A 187 -12.79 -3.54 9.89
N HIS A 188 -12.13 -2.92 8.90
CA HIS A 188 -12.07 -3.34 7.50
C HIS A 188 -13.39 -3.93 6.99
N ILE A 189 -14.40 -3.07 6.79
CA ILE A 189 -15.67 -3.53 6.22
C ILE A 189 -15.55 -3.63 4.70
N ASP A 190 -15.77 -4.82 4.16
CA ASP A 190 -15.92 -5.05 2.73
C ASP A 190 -17.40 -5.03 2.34
N PHE A 191 -17.85 -3.91 1.78
CA PHE A 191 -19.21 -3.74 1.26
C PHE A 191 -19.51 -4.62 0.05
N SER A 192 -18.49 -5.26 -0.55
CA SER A 192 -18.66 -6.24 -1.62
C SER A 192 -18.59 -7.69 -1.11
N TYR A 193 -18.45 -7.93 0.20
CA TYR A 193 -18.41 -9.27 0.76
C TYR A 193 -19.70 -10.04 0.41
N LYS A 194 -19.53 -11.26 -0.10
CA LYS A 194 -20.62 -12.10 -0.59
C LYS A 194 -20.53 -13.52 -0.04
N PRO A 195 -21.44 -13.93 0.87
CA PRO A 195 -21.51 -15.31 1.35
C PRO A 195 -21.61 -16.31 0.20
N GLY A 196 -20.94 -17.45 0.36
CA GLY A 196 -20.88 -18.52 -0.63
C GLY A 196 -19.95 -18.26 -1.81
N SER A 197 -19.35 -17.08 -1.94
CA SER A 197 -18.45 -16.77 -3.05
C SER A 197 -17.10 -17.49 -2.93
N GLN A 198 -16.26 -17.38 -3.95
CA GLN A 198 -14.89 -17.88 -3.89
C GLN A 198 -14.09 -17.13 -2.82
N ALA A 199 -13.59 -17.86 -1.84
CA ALA A 199 -12.82 -17.32 -0.72
C ALA A 199 -11.33 -17.72 -0.77
N ASP A 200 -10.97 -18.65 -1.66
CA ASP A 200 -9.58 -18.97 -2.01
C ASP A 200 -9.36 -18.54 -3.48
N CYS A 201 -8.84 -17.33 -3.68
CA CYS A 201 -8.65 -16.70 -4.97
C CYS A 201 -7.21 -16.18 -5.11
N SER A 202 -6.78 -15.85 -6.33
CA SER A 202 -5.44 -15.31 -6.60
C SER A 202 -5.30 -13.82 -6.31
N GLN A 203 -6.35 -13.16 -5.84
CA GLN A 203 -6.34 -11.74 -5.50
C GLN A 203 -5.96 -11.54 -4.02
N PRO A 204 -5.43 -10.36 -3.63
CA PRO A 204 -5.07 -10.08 -2.24
C PRO A 204 -6.27 -10.09 -1.28
N LEU A 205 -7.48 -9.81 -1.79
CA LEU A 205 -8.74 -9.87 -1.05
C LEU A 205 -9.77 -10.67 -1.86
N CYS A 206 -10.32 -11.72 -1.26
CA CYS A 206 -11.31 -12.64 -1.80
C CYS A 206 -12.69 -12.41 -1.15
N CYS A 207 -13.61 -13.39 -1.24
CA CYS A 207 -14.97 -13.32 -0.67
C CYS A 207 -15.92 -12.29 -1.31
N ARG A 208 -15.63 -11.82 -2.53
CA ARG A 208 -16.40 -10.76 -3.20
C ARG A 208 -17.21 -11.24 -4.42
N GLY A 209 -16.90 -12.44 -4.91
CA GLY A 209 -17.47 -12.97 -6.15
C GLY A 209 -16.89 -14.33 -6.52
N GLY A 210 -17.20 -14.80 -7.73
CA GLY A 210 -16.79 -16.11 -8.21
C GLY A 210 -17.50 -17.28 -7.54
N GLN A 211 -17.24 -18.48 -8.04
CA GLN A 211 -17.74 -19.73 -7.47
C GLN A 211 -16.60 -20.49 -6.80
N PRO A 212 -16.83 -21.14 -5.64
CA PRO A 212 -15.83 -21.99 -5.02
C PRO A 212 -15.37 -23.09 -5.98
N ALA A 213 -14.09 -23.45 -5.93
CA ALA A 213 -13.58 -24.57 -6.70
C ALA A 213 -14.30 -25.88 -6.32
N PRO A 214 -14.45 -26.85 -7.24
CA PRO A 214 -15.07 -28.14 -6.92
C PRO A 214 -14.41 -28.79 -5.69
N GLY A 215 -15.23 -29.13 -4.69
CA GLY A 215 -14.76 -29.71 -3.42
C GLY A 215 -14.34 -28.70 -2.35
N HIS A 216 -14.42 -27.39 -2.61
CA HIS A 216 -14.13 -26.33 -1.64
C HIS A 216 -15.41 -25.61 -1.19
N THR A 217 -15.43 -25.16 0.06
CA THR A 217 -16.53 -24.34 0.60
C THR A 217 -16.37 -22.87 0.19
N GLY A 218 -17.50 -22.22 -0.05
CA GLY A 218 -17.53 -20.77 -0.26
C GLY A 218 -17.32 -19.96 1.01
N ALA A 219 -17.31 -18.65 0.84
CA ALA A 219 -17.21 -17.68 1.93
C ALA A 219 -18.29 -17.90 2.99
N GLY A 220 -17.94 -17.84 4.27
CA GLY A 220 -18.90 -17.91 5.37
C GLY A 220 -19.92 -16.76 5.36
N PHE A 221 -20.98 -16.88 6.15
CA PHE A 221 -21.95 -15.78 6.27
C PHE A 221 -21.40 -14.63 7.13
N TRP A 222 -20.76 -14.93 8.26
CA TRP A 222 -20.25 -13.92 9.21
C TRP A 222 -18.82 -13.45 8.93
N GLY A 223 -18.19 -13.91 7.85
CA GLY A 223 -16.77 -13.76 7.61
C GLY A 223 -16.14 -15.11 7.24
N ASP A 224 -14.85 -15.06 6.90
CA ASP A 224 -14.10 -16.25 6.48
C ASP A 224 -12.66 -16.19 7.02
N TYR A 225 -12.04 -17.34 7.27
CA TYR A 225 -10.67 -17.44 7.79
C TYR A 225 -9.59 -17.31 6.71
N ARG A 226 -9.96 -17.21 5.43
CA ARG A 226 -9.06 -16.97 4.30
C ARG A 226 -8.79 -15.47 4.12
N ASN A 227 -8.22 -15.06 2.99
CA ASN A 227 -7.88 -13.66 2.69
C ASN A 227 -9.16 -12.85 2.40
N CYS A 228 -9.92 -12.56 3.45
CA CYS A 228 -11.20 -11.86 3.37
C CYS A 228 -11.32 -10.88 4.53
N ASP A 229 -11.94 -9.74 4.24
CA ASP A 229 -12.39 -8.76 5.22
C ASP A 229 -13.81 -9.11 5.68
N ILE A 230 -14.36 -8.38 6.66
CA ILE A 230 -15.65 -8.71 7.24
C ILE A 230 -16.81 -8.03 6.50
N PRO A 231 -18.00 -8.68 6.43
CA PRO A 231 -19.18 -8.02 5.93
C PRO A 231 -19.74 -7.01 6.94
N TYR A 232 -20.51 -6.05 6.43
CA TYR A 232 -21.17 -5.01 7.22
C TYR A 232 -21.93 -5.55 8.44
N TRP A 233 -22.70 -6.64 8.27
CA TRP A 233 -23.52 -7.20 9.34
C TRP A 233 -22.70 -7.85 10.46
N THR A 234 -21.47 -8.30 10.20
CA THR A 234 -20.58 -8.80 11.24
C THR A 234 -20.07 -7.65 12.10
N ALA A 235 -19.62 -6.56 11.48
CA ALA A 235 -19.23 -5.36 12.20
C ALA A 235 -20.40 -4.82 13.05
N GLU A 236 -21.58 -4.73 12.45
CA GLU A 236 -22.78 -4.26 13.16
C GLU A 236 -23.14 -5.16 14.35
N ALA A 237 -23.10 -6.48 14.19
CA ALA A 237 -23.41 -7.43 15.25
C ALA A 237 -22.43 -7.33 16.43
N ILE A 238 -21.12 -7.23 16.15
CA ILE A 238 -20.09 -7.08 17.19
C ILE A 238 -20.27 -5.77 17.95
N LEU A 239 -20.54 -4.67 17.24
CA LEU A 239 -20.72 -3.36 17.85
C LEU A 239 -21.99 -3.31 18.71
N LYS A 240 -23.11 -3.86 18.23
CA LYS A 240 -24.36 -3.98 19.02
C LYS A 240 -24.13 -4.81 20.28
N TYR A 241 -23.46 -5.94 20.16
CA TYR A 241 -23.12 -6.78 21.30
C TYR A 241 -22.23 -6.05 22.32
N ALA A 242 -21.22 -5.31 21.86
CA ALA A 242 -20.37 -4.49 22.73
C ALA A 242 -21.15 -3.39 23.47
N ALA A 243 -22.15 -2.78 22.82
CA ALA A 243 -23.02 -1.78 23.43
C ALA A 243 -23.95 -2.35 24.51
N GLU A 244 -24.32 -3.63 24.40
CA GLU A 244 -25.18 -4.32 25.37
C GLU A 244 -24.43 -4.83 26.60
N LEU A 245 -23.17 -5.27 26.43
CA LEU A 245 -22.41 -5.95 27.48
C LEU A 245 -21.99 -5.03 28.62
N GLU A 246 -21.50 -3.83 28.30
CA GLU A 246 -20.88 -2.96 29.30
C GLU A 246 -21.27 -1.51 29.12
N LYS A 247 -21.38 -0.81 30.25
CA LYS A 247 -21.46 0.64 30.25
C LYS A 247 -20.09 1.21 29.87
N VAL A 248 -19.94 1.57 28.60
CA VAL A 248 -18.77 2.27 28.05
C VAL A 248 -18.81 3.75 28.40
N ASP A 249 -17.71 4.32 28.88
CA ASP A 249 -17.62 5.76 29.17
C ASP A 249 -17.25 6.57 27.92
N PHE A 250 -16.25 6.12 27.16
CA PHE A 250 -15.86 6.67 25.86
C PHE A 250 -15.18 5.61 24.99
N ILE A 251 -14.95 5.95 23.72
CA ILE A 251 -14.50 5.01 22.69
C ILE A 251 -13.21 5.51 22.06
N TYR A 252 -12.19 4.65 21.99
CA TYR A 252 -11.04 4.81 21.10
C TYR A 252 -11.34 4.14 19.76
N TYR A 253 -11.06 4.86 18.68
CA TYR A 253 -11.38 4.44 17.32
C TYR A 253 -10.20 4.71 16.39
N THR A 254 -9.34 3.71 16.18
CA THR A 254 -7.99 3.94 15.64
C THR A 254 -7.83 3.72 14.13
N GLY A 255 -8.91 3.83 13.36
CA GLY A 255 -8.86 3.82 11.89
C GLY A 255 -8.84 2.42 11.27
N ASP A 256 -8.40 2.34 10.02
CA ASP A 256 -8.40 1.16 9.17
C ASP A 256 -9.81 0.57 8.96
N LEU A 257 -10.65 1.38 8.33
CA LEU A 257 -12.08 1.14 8.13
C LEU A 257 -12.40 0.53 6.77
N PRO A 258 -11.83 1.05 5.66
CA PRO A 258 -12.05 0.48 4.33
C PRO A 258 -11.31 -0.85 4.18
N ALA A 259 -11.87 -1.75 3.38
CA ALA A 259 -11.29 -3.07 3.10
C ALA A 259 -9.94 -3.00 2.35
N HIS A 260 -9.29 -4.16 2.21
CA HIS A 260 -8.00 -4.37 1.56
C HIS A 260 -8.09 -4.46 0.02
N ASN A 261 -9.15 -3.93 -0.59
CA ASN A 261 -9.31 -3.85 -2.05
C ASN A 261 -8.57 -2.67 -2.68
N VAL A 262 -7.35 -2.40 -2.24
CA VAL A 262 -6.57 -1.17 -2.53
C VAL A 262 -6.20 -0.98 -3.99
N TRP A 263 -6.41 -1.98 -4.85
CA TRP A 263 -6.24 -1.85 -6.30
C TRP A 263 -7.51 -1.34 -7.00
N ASN A 264 -8.62 -1.20 -6.27
CA ASN A 264 -9.91 -0.79 -6.79
C ASN A 264 -10.65 0.02 -5.71
N GLN A 265 -10.15 1.22 -5.44
CA GLN A 265 -10.71 2.18 -4.51
C GLN A 265 -10.75 3.55 -5.18
N SER A 266 -11.67 4.39 -4.75
CA SER A 266 -11.72 5.81 -5.12
C SER A 266 -12.00 6.62 -3.86
N ARG A 267 -11.72 7.93 -3.87
CA ARG A 267 -12.07 8.82 -2.75
C ARG A 267 -13.55 8.74 -2.38
N ALA A 268 -14.43 8.56 -3.38
CA ALA A 268 -15.85 8.38 -3.15
C ALA A 268 -16.15 7.08 -2.38
N ASP A 269 -15.47 5.98 -2.71
CA ASP A 269 -15.60 4.71 -1.98
C ASP A 269 -15.08 4.81 -0.55
N GLN A 270 -13.96 5.50 -0.34
CA GLN A 270 -13.40 5.76 0.99
C GLN A 270 -14.38 6.56 1.86
N LEU A 271 -14.90 7.66 1.32
CA LEU A 271 -15.90 8.49 2.00
C LEU A 271 -17.19 7.73 2.27
N TYR A 272 -17.63 6.88 1.33
CA TYR A 272 -18.78 6.01 1.54
C TYR A 272 -18.54 5.06 2.73
N SER A 273 -17.38 4.40 2.77
CA SER A 273 -17.01 3.49 3.86
C SER A 273 -16.98 4.22 5.21
N ILE A 274 -16.22 5.31 5.30
CA ILE A 274 -16.04 6.11 6.52
C ILE A 274 -17.38 6.64 7.03
N ASN A 275 -18.19 7.27 6.17
CA ASN A 275 -19.47 7.83 6.56
C ASN A 275 -20.47 6.76 7.01
N THR A 276 -20.46 5.61 6.33
CA THR A 276 -21.34 4.49 6.68
C THR A 276 -20.98 3.89 8.04
N ILE A 277 -19.68 3.72 8.31
CA ILE A 277 -19.20 3.18 9.59
C ILE A 277 -19.41 4.18 10.72
N ASN A 278 -19.13 5.47 10.49
CA ASN A 278 -19.40 6.52 11.47
C ASN A 278 -20.89 6.62 11.81
N SER A 279 -21.76 6.48 10.80
CA SER A 279 -23.22 6.45 11.01
C SER A 279 -23.65 5.25 11.84
N MET A 280 -23.06 4.07 11.59
CA MET A 280 -23.31 2.87 12.38
C MET A 280 -22.85 3.07 13.84
N LEU A 281 -21.64 3.57 14.06
CA LEU A 281 -21.10 3.84 15.40
C LEU A 281 -21.95 4.85 16.17
N ALA A 282 -22.36 5.95 15.54
CA ALA A 282 -23.23 6.96 16.15
C ALA A 282 -24.61 6.40 16.53
N THR A 283 -25.13 5.45 15.73
CA THR A 283 -26.41 4.78 16.01
C THR A 283 -26.28 3.78 17.15
N VAL A 284 -25.23 2.98 17.18
CA VAL A 284 -25.00 1.94 18.20
C VAL A 284 -24.60 2.55 19.55
N PHE A 285 -23.82 3.62 19.54
CA PHE A 285 -23.31 4.29 20.75
C PHE A 285 -23.77 5.74 20.83
N PRO A 286 -25.08 5.99 21.03
CA PRO A 286 -25.60 7.35 21.11
C PRO A 286 -25.00 8.07 22.32
N ASN A 287 -24.70 9.36 22.15
CA ASN A 287 -24.15 10.25 23.19
C ASN A 287 -22.81 9.79 23.80
N LYS A 288 -22.01 9.00 23.07
CA LYS A 288 -20.63 8.67 23.49
C LYS A 288 -19.62 9.61 22.85
N THR A 289 -18.53 9.86 23.58
CA THR A 289 -17.37 10.56 23.05
C THR A 289 -16.48 9.57 22.31
N PHE A 290 -16.12 9.91 21.08
CA PHE A 290 -15.18 9.15 20.26
C PHE A 290 -13.86 9.91 20.16
N TYR A 291 -12.76 9.22 20.43
CA TYR A 291 -11.41 9.69 20.14
C TYR A 291 -10.87 8.89 18.97
N SER A 292 -10.84 9.52 17.81
CA SER A 292 -10.45 8.88 16.57
C SER A 292 -8.98 9.10 16.21
N ALA A 293 -8.36 8.11 15.58
CA ALA A 293 -7.12 8.26 14.84
C ALA A 293 -7.35 7.81 13.39
N VAL A 294 -6.54 8.35 12.47
CA VAL A 294 -6.55 7.99 11.06
C VAL A 294 -5.57 6.84 10.85
N GLY A 295 -6.04 5.74 10.26
CA GLY A 295 -5.23 4.59 9.89
C GLY A 295 -4.60 4.77 8.50
N ASN A 296 -3.97 3.74 7.97
CA ASN A 296 -3.33 3.81 6.67
C ASN A 296 -4.26 3.45 5.50
N HIS A 297 -5.41 2.83 5.75
CA HIS A 297 -6.40 2.47 4.74
C HIS A 297 -7.46 3.54 4.45
N GLU A 298 -7.49 4.66 5.18
CA GLU A 298 -8.47 5.74 4.92
C GLU A 298 -8.19 6.51 3.62
N ALA A 299 -6.92 6.70 3.26
CA ALA A 299 -6.54 7.38 2.04
C ALA A 299 -6.76 6.52 0.78
N ALA A 300 -7.06 7.18 -0.34
CA ALA A 300 -7.00 6.60 -1.68
C ALA A 300 -6.08 7.48 -2.56
N PRO A 301 -4.93 6.95 -3.02
CA PRO A 301 -4.42 5.59 -2.81
C PRO A 301 -4.04 5.26 -1.35
N CYS A 302 -4.14 3.98 -0.96
CA CYS A 302 -3.84 3.52 0.40
C CYS A 302 -2.39 3.86 0.81
N ASN A 303 -2.21 4.31 2.07
CA ASN A 303 -1.00 4.88 2.68
C ASN A 303 -0.60 6.29 2.21
N LEU A 304 -1.32 6.90 1.26
CA LEU A 304 -0.91 8.19 0.72
C LEU A 304 -1.44 9.36 1.54
N TYR A 305 -0.58 9.91 2.40
CA TYR A 305 -0.84 11.14 3.16
C TYR A 305 0.16 12.22 2.75
N PRO A 306 -0.16 13.04 1.72
CA PRO A 306 0.69 14.14 1.32
C PRO A 306 0.91 15.12 2.49
N THR A 307 2.15 15.55 2.67
CA THR A 307 2.46 16.58 3.67
C THR A 307 1.85 17.92 3.26
N PRO A 308 1.60 18.86 4.20
CA PRO A 308 1.02 20.17 3.87
C PRO A 308 1.79 21.00 2.82
N ASN A 309 3.03 20.63 2.51
CA ASN A 309 3.84 21.27 1.48
C ASN A 309 3.40 20.90 0.05
N ILE A 310 2.68 19.78 -0.13
CA ILE A 310 2.10 19.36 -1.41
C ILE A 310 0.74 20.02 -1.56
N ARG A 311 0.61 20.91 -2.55
CA ARG A 311 -0.62 21.69 -2.80
C ARG A 311 -1.51 21.11 -3.88
N THR A 312 -0.93 20.30 -4.77
CA THR A 312 -1.55 19.68 -5.94
C THR A 312 -2.49 18.54 -5.55
N ASP A 313 -2.09 17.75 -4.54
CA ASP A 313 -2.89 16.69 -3.96
C ASP A 313 -2.80 16.72 -2.43
N ASN A 314 -3.92 16.93 -1.74
CA ASN A 314 -3.98 17.04 -0.28
C ASN A 314 -5.15 16.22 0.31
N ILE A 315 -5.12 16.02 1.62
CA ILE A 315 -6.08 15.17 2.34
C ILE A 315 -7.34 15.91 2.82
N SER A 316 -7.62 17.14 2.37
CA SER A 316 -8.80 17.90 2.84
C SER A 316 -10.14 17.30 2.46
N TRP A 317 -10.15 16.37 1.50
CA TRP A 317 -11.35 15.64 1.12
C TRP A 317 -11.73 14.55 2.14
N LEU A 318 -10.77 14.09 2.96
CA LEU A 318 -10.92 13.05 3.98
C LEU A 318 -11.38 13.67 5.31
#